data_AF-A0A0C9ZZ19-F1
#
_entry.id   AF-A0A0C9ZZ19-F1
#
_cell.length_a   1.000
_cell.length_b   1.000
_cell.length_c   1.000
_cell.angle_alpha   90.00
_cell.angle_beta   90.00
_cell.angle_gamma   90.00
#
_symmetry.space_group_name_H-M   'P 1'
#
loop_
_entity.id
_entity.type
_entity.pdbx_description
1 polymer ?
#
loop_
_entity_poly.entity_id
_entity_poly.type
_entity_poly.pdbx_seq_one_letter_code
_entity_poly.pdbx_strand_id
1 'polypeptide(L)'
;IILDDRDLSFTYGGPWYFGGRPQFEYDNTTTGTSTIGSMVLIKFTGVSVSVFGTVGPSDMGAPVSSYQVDNLPAVTFIAPAQGGTLYHYNFFASTTLANGPHQLNITNLSINSLWLDYVQYTPS
;
A
#
# COMPACT_ATOMS: atom_id res chain seq x y z
N ILE A 1 2.84 -6.31 13.87
CA ILE A 1 3.59 -5.04 13.87
C ILE A 1 3.01 -4.17 12.77
N ILE A 2 2.82 -2.88 13.04
CA ILE A 2 2.34 -1.90 12.08
C ILE A 2 3.51 -0.98 11.72
N LEU A 3 3.70 -0.73 10.44
CA LEU A 3 4.68 0.21 9.89
C LEU A 3 3.90 1.28 9.14
N ASP A 4 4.06 2.53 9.57
CA ASP A 4 3.50 3.70 8.92
C ASP A 4 4.04 3.88 7.48
N ASP A 5 3.29 4.53 6.59
CA ASP A 5 3.75 4.86 5.23
C ASP A 5 5.03 5.71 5.21
N ARG A 6 5.41 6.34 6.33
CA ARG A 6 6.65 7.11 6.48
C ARG A 6 7.74 6.38 7.25
N ASP A 7 7.56 5.11 7.58
CA ASP A 7 8.58 4.30 8.24
C ASP A 7 9.82 4.12 7.33
N LEU A 8 11.02 4.04 7.93
CA LEU A 8 12.28 3.89 7.20
C LEU A 8 12.38 2.57 6.41
N SER A 9 11.50 1.62 6.67
CA SER A 9 11.37 0.37 5.93
C SER A 9 10.80 0.56 4.52
N PHE A 10 10.19 1.73 4.24
CA PHE A 10 9.63 2.11 2.95
C PHE A 10 10.68 2.84 2.11
N THR A 11 10.90 2.36 0.88
CA THR A 11 11.76 3.02 -0.11
C THR A 11 10.95 3.33 -1.35
N TYR A 12 10.59 4.61 -1.50
CA TYR A 12 9.78 5.11 -2.61
C TYR A 12 10.64 5.40 -3.85
N GLY A 13 10.15 4.97 -5.01
CA GLY A 13 10.72 5.24 -6.34
C GLY A 13 9.68 5.89 -7.26
N GLY A 14 10.10 6.92 -7.99
CA GLY A 14 9.20 7.75 -8.82
C GLY A 14 8.57 8.92 -8.05
N PRO A 15 7.61 9.64 -8.65
CA PRO A 15 6.93 10.76 -8.01
C PRO A 15 5.91 10.30 -6.96
N TRP A 16 6.07 10.79 -5.73
CA TRP A 16 5.16 10.57 -4.62
C TRP A 16 4.86 11.90 -3.92
N TYR A 17 3.67 12.02 -3.34
CA TYR A 17 3.25 13.17 -2.57
C TYR A 17 2.78 12.74 -1.18
N PHE A 18 3.05 13.59 -0.20
CA PHE A 18 2.59 13.39 1.17
C PHE A 18 1.21 14.00 1.36
N GLY A 19 0.33 13.24 1.96
CA GLY A 19 -0.98 13.64 2.44
C GLY A 19 -1.18 13.17 3.88
N GLY A 20 -2.43 13.00 4.25
CA GLY A 20 -2.82 12.61 5.60
C GLY A 20 -4.06 13.36 6.03
N ARG A 21 -5.04 12.64 6.57
CA ARG A 21 -6.22 13.26 7.17
C ARG A 21 -6.23 12.95 8.66
N PRO A 22 -6.09 13.97 9.53
CA PRO A 22 -6.09 13.76 10.96
C PRO A 22 -7.30 12.95 11.44
N GLN A 23 -7.07 12.01 12.35
CA GLN A 23 -8.06 11.09 12.93
C GLN A 23 -8.61 10.00 12.00
N PHE A 24 -8.23 9.99 10.72
CA PHE A 24 -8.73 9.02 9.74
C PHE A 24 -7.66 8.10 9.18
N GLU A 25 -6.44 8.58 8.97
CA GLU A 25 -5.29 7.77 8.54
C GLU A 25 -4.46 7.33 9.75
N TYR A 26 -3.69 6.25 9.61
CA TYR A 26 -2.74 5.83 10.62
C TYR A 26 -1.64 6.90 10.74
N ASP A 27 -1.27 7.21 11.98
CA ASP A 27 -0.41 8.35 12.36
C ASP A 27 -0.76 9.71 11.72
N ASN A 28 -1.98 9.84 11.17
CA ASN A 28 -2.46 10.99 10.39
C ASN A 28 -1.71 11.21 9.06
N THR A 29 -1.15 10.17 8.46
CA THR A 29 -0.28 10.25 7.29
C THR A 29 -0.77 9.36 6.15
N THR A 30 -0.51 9.77 4.91
CA THR A 30 -0.61 8.85 3.77
C THR A 30 0.36 9.35 2.68
N THR A 31 0.85 8.44 1.87
CA THR A 31 1.76 8.74 0.76
C THR A 31 1.15 8.18 -0.50
N GLY A 32 0.99 9.04 -1.50
CA GLY A 32 0.29 8.67 -2.72
C GLY A 32 0.99 9.04 -4.00
N THR A 33 0.50 8.46 -5.08
CA THR A 33 0.98 8.69 -6.44
C THR A 33 -0.13 8.46 -7.46
N SER A 34 -0.16 9.28 -8.50
CA SER A 34 -0.97 9.09 -9.71
C SER A 34 -0.10 8.78 -10.93
N THR A 35 1.21 8.58 -10.73
CA THR A 35 2.15 8.33 -11.82
C THR A 35 2.31 6.82 -12.01
N ILE A 36 1.93 6.32 -13.20
CA ILE A 36 2.09 4.91 -13.58
C ILE A 36 3.56 4.51 -13.47
N GLY A 37 3.82 3.34 -12.86
CA GLY A 37 5.16 2.81 -12.66
C GLY A 37 5.87 3.32 -11.41
N SER A 38 5.30 4.30 -10.70
CA SER A 38 5.81 4.64 -9.36
C SER A 38 5.64 3.44 -8.44
N MET A 39 6.68 3.16 -7.67
CA MET A 39 6.77 1.97 -6.84
C MET A 39 7.27 2.27 -5.44
N VAL A 40 6.93 1.41 -4.49
CA VAL A 40 7.52 1.40 -3.15
C VAL A 40 7.97 0.00 -2.80
N LEU A 41 9.18 -0.10 -2.27
CA LEU A 41 9.75 -1.33 -1.72
C LEU A 41 9.66 -1.27 -0.19
N ILE A 42 9.09 -2.29 0.43
CA ILE A 42 8.89 -2.38 1.87
C ILE A 42 9.59 -3.63 2.39
N LYS A 43 10.48 -3.46 3.36
CA LYS A 43 11.21 -4.56 4.00
C LYS A 43 10.57 -4.95 5.32
N PHE A 44 10.37 -6.24 5.56
CA PHE A 44 9.85 -6.75 6.84
C PHE A 44 10.45 -8.13 7.16
N THR A 45 10.35 -8.58 8.40
CA THR A 45 10.76 -9.93 8.83
C THR A 45 9.59 -10.59 9.54
N GLY A 46 9.05 -11.66 8.97
CA GLY A 46 7.77 -12.20 9.43
C GLY A 46 7.26 -13.39 8.63
N VAL A 47 5.98 -13.70 8.83
CA VAL A 47 5.28 -14.82 8.18
C VAL A 47 4.04 -14.40 7.39
N SER A 48 3.63 -13.13 7.49
CA SER A 48 2.55 -12.56 6.69
C SER A 48 2.63 -11.03 6.64
N VAL A 49 2.06 -10.43 5.59
CA VAL A 49 1.97 -8.97 5.44
C VAL A 49 0.64 -8.58 4.79
N SER A 50 0.06 -7.46 5.24
CA SER A 50 -1.12 -6.83 4.67
C SER A 50 -0.88 -5.35 4.44
N VAL A 51 -1.44 -4.80 3.37
CA VAL A 51 -1.31 -3.39 3.00
C VAL A 51 -2.65 -2.68 3.11
N PHE A 52 -2.62 -1.52 3.74
CA PHE A 52 -3.77 -0.68 3.93
C PHE A 52 -3.54 0.68 3.30
N GLY A 53 -4.62 1.26 2.81
CA GLY A 53 -4.59 2.57 2.16
C GLY A 53 -5.95 3.21 2.10
N THR A 54 -5.99 4.35 1.41
CA THR A 54 -7.20 5.15 1.29
C THR A 54 -7.76 5.13 -0.11
N VAL A 55 -9.03 4.77 -0.22
CA VAL A 55 -9.79 4.79 -1.47
C VAL A 55 -10.61 6.05 -1.51
N GLY A 56 -10.30 6.95 -2.44
CA GLY A 56 -11.11 8.13 -2.71
C GLY A 56 -12.51 7.78 -3.28
N PRO A 57 -13.40 8.78 -3.37
CA PRO A 57 -14.69 8.58 -4.01
C PRO A 57 -14.55 8.30 -5.52
N SER A 58 -15.55 7.62 -6.09
CA SER A 58 -15.50 7.04 -7.44
C SER A 58 -15.35 8.06 -8.57
N ASP A 59 -15.75 9.31 -8.33
CA ASP A 59 -15.58 10.44 -9.25
C ASP A 59 -14.11 10.84 -9.44
N MET A 60 -13.22 10.45 -8.53
CA MET A 60 -11.76 10.58 -8.67
C MET A 60 -11.10 9.42 -9.41
N GLY A 61 -11.87 8.39 -9.80
CA GLY A 61 -11.37 7.17 -10.43
C GLY A 61 -10.82 6.15 -9.43
N ALA A 62 -10.78 4.88 -9.85
CA ALA A 62 -10.29 3.77 -9.03
C ALA A 62 -8.80 3.51 -9.33
N PRO A 63 -7.88 3.62 -8.34
CA PRO A 63 -6.51 3.20 -8.54
C PRO A 63 -6.41 1.70 -8.83
N VAL A 64 -5.49 1.35 -9.73
CA VAL A 64 -5.05 -0.01 -9.98
C VAL A 64 -3.61 -0.13 -9.52
N SER A 65 -3.29 -1.14 -8.73
CA SER A 65 -1.95 -1.36 -8.18
C SER A 65 -1.60 -2.84 -8.16
N SER A 66 -0.31 -3.17 -8.20
CA SER A 66 0.19 -4.54 -8.06
C SER A 66 1.05 -4.71 -6.81
N TYR A 67 0.98 -5.89 -6.21
CA TYR A 67 1.66 -6.27 -4.98
C TYR A 67 2.44 -7.55 -5.22
N GLN A 68 3.74 -7.52 -4.97
CA GLN A 68 4.62 -8.67 -5.16
C GLN A 68 5.47 -8.87 -3.92
N VAL A 69 5.36 -10.04 -3.28
CA VAL A 69 6.25 -10.42 -2.17
C VAL A 69 7.35 -11.32 -2.73
N ASP A 70 8.60 -10.91 -2.57
CA ASP A 70 9.79 -11.57 -3.08
C ASP A 70 9.67 -11.95 -4.57
N ASN A 71 9.82 -13.24 -4.89
CA ASN A 71 9.71 -13.81 -6.23
C ASN A 71 8.33 -14.45 -6.47
N LEU A 72 7.35 -14.23 -5.60
CA LEU A 72 6.00 -14.74 -5.81
C LEU A 72 5.32 -13.99 -6.98
N PRO A 73 4.29 -14.58 -7.61
CA PRO A 73 3.50 -13.88 -8.61
C PRO A 73 2.87 -12.61 -8.03
N ALA A 74 2.88 -11.53 -8.82
CA ALA A 74 2.24 -10.28 -8.43
C ALA A 74 0.71 -10.43 -8.42
N VAL A 75 0.06 -9.82 -7.43
CA VAL A 75 -1.40 -9.73 -7.31
C VAL A 75 -1.82 -8.31 -7.67
N THR A 76 -2.80 -8.17 -8.56
CA THR A 76 -3.37 -6.86 -8.92
C THR A 76 -4.58 -6.57 -8.05
N PHE A 77 -4.62 -5.36 -7.48
CA PHE A 77 -5.77 -4.79 -6.81
C PHE A 77 -6.39 -3.69 -7.69
N ILE A 78 -7.72 -3.70 -7.75
CA ILE A 78 -8.51 -2.63 -8.36
C ILE A 78 -9.40 -2.09 -7.24
N ALA A 79 -9.26 -0.80 -6.94
CA ALA A 79 -10.07 -0.18 -5.89
C ALA A 79 -11.57 -0.23 -6.21
N PRO A 80 -12.43 -0.44 -5.19
CA PRO A 80 -13.87 -0.46 -5.40
C PRO A 80 -14.39 0.92 -5.81
N ALA A 81 -15.39 0.95 -6.69
CA ALA A 81 -16.14 2.16 -6.97
C ALA A 81 -17.13 2.42 -5.82
N GLN A 82 -16.98 3.55 -5.14
CA GLN A 82 -17.82 3.93 -4.01
C GLN A 82 -18.02 5.45 -3.91
N GLY A 83 -19.11 5.90 -3.30
CA GLY A 83 -19.41 7.34 -3.21
C GLY A 83 -18.64 8.12 -2.14
N GLY A 84 -18.01 7.44 -1.18
CA GLY A 84 -17.28 8.06 -0.06
C GLY A 84 -15.79 7.76 -0.09
N THR A 85 -15.06 8.26 0.91
CA THR A 85 -13.67 7.87 1.17
C THR A 85 -13.64 6.67 2.12
N LEU A 86 -12.90 5.61 1.78
CA LEU A 86 -12.60 4.52 2.71
C LEU A 86 -11.17 4.68 3.20
N TYR A 87 -11.05 4.81 4.52
CA TYR A 87 -9.78 4.79 5.21
C TYR A 87 -9.45 3.37 5.65
N HIS A 88 -8.15 3.08 5.81
CA HIS A 88 -7.66 1.77 6.24
C HIS A 88 -8.25 0.61 5.43
N TYR A 89 -8.46 0.81 4.12
CA TYR A 89 -8.99 -0.23 3.26
C TYR A 89 -7.88 -1.22 2.91
N ASN A 90 -8.15 -2.51 3.08
CA ASN A 90 -7.17 -3.54 2.79
C ASN A 90 -7.01 -3.73 1.28
N PHE A 91 -5.84 -3.38 0.74
CA PHE A 91 -5.52 -3.53 -0.68
C PHE A 91 -4.96 -4.91 -1.00
N PHE A 92 -4.26 -5.50 -0.03
CA PHE A 92 -3.54 -6.75 -0.23
C PHE A 92 -3.31 -7.46 1.10
N ALA A 93 -3.43 -8.78 1.08
CA ALA A 93 -2.94 -9.66 2.13
C ALA A 93 -2.15 -10.80 1.48
N SER A 94 -0.95 -11.06 1.99
CA SER A 94 -0.14 -12.19 1.54
C SER A 94 -0.77 -13.51 1.97
N THR A 95 -0.44 -14.59 1.26
CA THR A 95 -0.53 -15.94 1.84
C THR A 95 0.48 -16.08 3.00
N THR A 96 0.45 -17.21 3.70
CA THR A 96 1.51 -17.55 4.65
C THR A 96 2.86 -17.61 3.94
N LEU A 97 3.85 -16.95 4.50
CA LEU A 97 5.22 -16.90 4.03
C LEU A 97 6.11 -17.79 4.90
N ALA A 98 7.28 -18.16 4.38
CA ALA A 98 8.31 -18.78 5.20
C ALA A 98 8.75 -17.79 6.29
N ASN A 99 9.13 -18.27 7.47
CA ASN A 99 9.68 -17.38 8.48
C ASN A 99 11.02 -16.81 8.00
N GLY A 100 11.11 -15.48 7.88
CA GLY A 100 12.35 -14.81 7.54
C GLY A 100 12.18 -13.37 7.04
N PRO A 101 13.25 -12.78 6.49
CA PRO A 101 13.21 -11.47 5.87
C PRO A 101 12.53 -11.54 4.49
N HIS A 102 11.68 -10.55 4.20
CA HIS A 102 10.91 -10.43 2.98
C HIS A 102 10.97 -9.00 2.41
N GLN A 103 10.67 -8.90 1.12
CA GLN A 103 10.49 -7.64 0.41
C GLN A 103 9.13 -7.62 -0.28
N LEU A 104 8.34 -6.59 -0.02
CA LEU A 104 7.09 -6.32 -0.72
C LEU A 104 7.32 -5.15 -1.69
N ASN A 105 7.10 -5.39 -2.98
CA ASN A 105 7.08 -4.36 -4.01
C ASN A 105 5.63 -4.01 -4.37
N ILE A 106 5.28 -2.73 -4.28
CA ILE A 106 3.98 -2.19 -4.68
C ILE A 106 4.20 -1.26 -5.86
N THR A 107 3.39 -1.38 -6.91
CA THR A 107 3.49 -0.51 -8.11
C THR A 107 2.12 0.06 -8.45
N ASN A 108 2.07 1.37 -8.73
CA ASN A 108 0.89 1.99 -9.29
C ASN A 108 0.79 1.69 -10.80
N LEU A 109 -0.36 1.17 -11.24
CA LEU A 109 -0.62 0.74 -12.61
C LEU A 109 -1.61 1.64 -13.35
N SER A 110 -2.12 2.69 -12.71
CA SER A 110 -3.12 3.59 -13.30
C SER A 110 -2.78 5.06 -13.10
N ILE A 111 -3.47 5.93 -13.84
CA ILE A 111 -3.39 7.39 -13.62
C ILE A 111 -4.20 7.87 -12.41
N ASN A 112 -5.01 6.98 -11.82
CA ASN A 112 -5.79 7.30 -10.63
C ASN A 112 -4.91 7.15 -9.39
N SER A 113 -5.12 8.02 -8.41
CA SER A 113 -4.25 8.13 -7.23
C SER A 113 -4.31 6.91 -6.33
N LEU A 114 -3.20 6.19 -6.22
CA LEU A 114 -2.93 5.23 -5.15
C LEU A 114 -2.53 6.00 -3.89
N TRP A 115 -3.13 5.69 -2.74
CA TRP A 115 -2.78 6.26 -1.43
C TRP A 115 -2.48 5.13 -0.45
N LEU A 116 -1.24 5.05 0.03
CA LEU A 116 -0.78 4.07 1.00
C LEU A 116 -0.78 4.69 2.40
N ASP A 117 -1.26 3.95 3.39
CA ASP A 117 -1.43 4.42 4.77
C ASP A 117 -0.49 3.65 5.71
N TYR A 118 -0.61 2.32 5.78
CA TYR A 118 0.31 1.51 6.56
C TYR A 118 0.39 0.07 6.06
N VAL A 119 1.39 -0.63 6.57
CA VAL A 119 1.53 -2.08 6.44
C VAL A 119 1.43 -2.74 7.80
N GLN A 120 0.70 -3.85 7.87
CA GLN A 120 0.69 -4.72 9.04
C GLN A 120 1.32 -6.06 8.70
N TYR A 121 2.31 -6.50 9.49
CA TYR A 121 2.92 -7.82 9.32
C TYR A 121 2.96 -8.61 10.64
N THR A 122 2.96 -9.94 10.52
CA THR A 122 3.14 -10.85 11.67
C THR A 122 4.62 -11.19 11.80
N PRO A 123 5.31 -10.81 12.90
CA PRO A 123 6.71 -11.13 13.09
C PRO A 123 6.93 -12.65 13.25
N SER A 124 8.15 -13.04 12.93
CA SER A 124 8.73 -14.37 13.08
C SER A 124 8.94 -14.78 14.52
#